data_AF-A0AA46AGK9-F1
#
_entry.id   AF-A0AA46AGK9-F1
#
_cell.length_a   1.000
_cell.length_b   1.000
_cell.length_c   1.000
_cell.angle_alpha   90.00
_cell.angle_beta   90.00
_cell.angle_gamma   90.00
#
_symmetry.space_group_name_H-M   'P 1'
#
loop_
_entity.id
_entity.type
_entity.pdbx_description
1 polymer ?
#
loop_
_entity_poly.entity_id
_entity_poly.type
_entity_poly.pdbx_seq_one_letter_code
_entity_poly.pdbx_strand_id
1 'polypeptide(L)'
;MLKENFFMKLRESNQITLPFYDGELDTIQNVTLPDTCIIIIEGVFLQRREWRSFFDFVVYLDCPRNTRFLRESNSTQQNDEKFRKIYWKAEDYYLENEDPKKQANFVLKS
;
A
#
# COMPACT_ATOMS: atom_id res chain seq x y z
N MET A 1 -15.51 3.78 -1.39
CA MET A 1 -15.06 2.65 -2.23
C MET A 1 -14.07 1.74 -1.52
N LEU A 2 -12.78 2.07 -1.33
CA LEU A 2 -11.82 1.18 -0.62
C LEU A 2 -12.14 1.01 0.87
N LYS A 3 -12.50 2.11 1.55
CA LYS A 3 -12.87 2.10 2.97
C LYS A 3 -13.98 1.09 3.28
N GLU A 4 -15.12 1.23 2.60
CA GLU A 4 -16.29 0.35 2.85
C GLU A 4 -16.10 -1.05 2.28
N ASN A 5 -15.54 -1.18 1.07
CA ASN A 5 -15.52 -2.47 0.37
C ASN A 5 -14.35 -3.37 0.79
N PHE A 6 -13.34 -2.84 1.45
CA PHE A 6 -12.17 -3.60 1.88
C PHE A 6 -11.96 -3.49 3.39
N PHE A 7 -11.57 -2.31 3.88
CA PHE A 7 -11.13 -2.15 5.27
C PHE A 7 -12.21 -2.42 6.31
N MET A 8 -13.45 -1.99 6.07
CA MET A 8 -14.57 -2.30 6.97
C MET A 8 -14.92 -3.79 6.93
N LYS A 9 -15.00 -4.40 5.74
CA LYS A 9 -15.32 -5.83 5.59
C LYS A 9 -14.29 -6.73 6.28
N LEU A 10 -13.01 -6.35 6.28
CA LEU A 10 -11.96 -7.08 6.99
C LEU A 10 -12.17 -7.15 8.50
N ARG A 11 -12.89 -6.19 9.09
CA ARG A 11 -13.18 -6.19 10.53
C ARG A 11 -14.51 -6.86 10.89
N GLU A 12 -15.44 -6.96 9.93
CA GLU A 12 -16.83 -7.33 10.19
C GLU A 12 -17.20 -8.73 9.69
N SER A 13 -16.42 -9.30 8.76
CA SER A 13 -16.79 -10.55 8.08
C SER A 13 -15.65 -11.57 8.03
N ASN A 14 -15.99 -12.84 8.26
CA ASN A 14 -15.09 -13.97 8.06
C ASN A 14 -15.05 -14.43 6.60
N GLN A 15 -15.87 -13.85 5.72
CA GLN A 15 -15.85 -14.13 4.29
C GLN A 15 -15.84 -12.83 3.50
N ILE A 16 -14.82 -12.65 2.66
CA ILE A 16 -14.58 -11.40 1.96
C ILE A 16 -14.40 -11.69 0.48
N THR A 17 -15.14 -10.94 -0.33
CA THR A 17 -15.05 -10.97 -1.78
C THR A 17 -14.17 -9.81 -2.23
N LEU A 18 -13.00 -10.12 -2.79
CA LEU A 18 -11.98 -9.16 -3.18
C LEU A 18 -11.73 -9.18 -4.69
N PRO A 19 -11.51 -8.02 -5.32
CA PRO A 19 -10.95 -8.00 -6.66
C PRO A 19 -9.51 -8.54 -6.59
N PHE A 20 -9.18 -9.43 -7.51
CA PHE A 20 -7.86 -10.01 -7.68
C PHE A 20 -7.32 -9.59 -9.05
N TYR A 21 -6.21 -8.87 -9.02
CA TYR A 21 -5.56 -8.36 -10.22
C TYR A 21 -4.54 -9.38 -10.73
N ASP A 22 -4.82 -9.99 -11.88
CA ASP A 22 -3.96 -10.98 -12.56
C ASP A 22 -3.25 -10.40 -13.80
N GLY A 23 -3.14 -9.06 -13.91
CA GLY A 23 -2.49 -8.40 -15.06
C GLY A 23 -3.28 -8.45 -16.38
N GLU A 24 -4.01 -9.53 -16.66
CA GLU A 24 -4.82 -9.73 -17.88
C GLU A 24 -6.33 -9.79 -17.62
N LEU A 25 -6.75 -10.28 -16.45
CA LEU A 25 -8.16 -10.45 -16.07
C LEU A 25 -8.44 -9.89 -14.68
N ASP A 26 -9.45 -9.01 -14.59
CA ASP A 26 -10.04 -8.64 -13.31
C ASP A 26 -10.93 -9.79 -12.83
N THR A 27 -10.40 -10.59 -11.91
CA THR A 27 -11.15 -11.69 -11.30
C THR A 27 -11.59 -11.30 -9.89
N ILE A 28 -12.60 -12.01 -9.37
CA ILE A 28 -13.09 -11.83 -8.01
C ILE A 28 -12.78 -13.10 -7.24
N GLN A 29 -12.13 -12.97 -6.09
CA GLN A 29 -11.81 -14.08 -5.20
C GLN A 29 -12.58 -13.98 -3.89
N ASN A 30 -13.06 -15.12 -3.40
CA ASN A 30 -13.65 -15.24 -2.08
C ASN A 30 -12.60 -15.80 -1.12
N VAL A 31 -12.33 -15.06 -0.07
CA VAL A 31 -11.37 -15.43 0.98
C VAL A 31 -12.14 -15.66 2.27
N THR A 32 -11.95 -16.82 2.88
CA THR A 32 -12.47 -17.11 4.23
C THR A 32 -11.35 -16.85 5.24
N LEU A 33 -11.61 -15.93 6.16
CA LEU A 33 -10.70 -15.61 7.25
C LEU A 33 -10.93 -16.55 8.44
N PRO A 34 -9.86 -17.11 9.04
CA PRO A 34 -9.96 -17.83 10.31
C PRO A 34 -10.43 -16.91 11.44
N ASP A 35 -11.07 -17.48 12.46
CA ASP A 35 -11.54 -16.77 13.66
C ASP A 35 -10.42 -16.06 14.43
N THR A 36 -9.17 -16.52 14.28
CA THR A 36 -7.98 -15.87 14.82
C THR A 36 -6.87 -15.90 13.78
N CYS A 37 -6.54 -14.73 13.23
CA CYS A 37 -5.47 -14.58 12.26
C CYS A 37 -4.83 -13.19 12.36
N ILE A 38 -3.67 -13.04 11.72
CA ILE A 38 -3.04 -11.74 11.48
C ILE A 38 -3.22 -11.44 10.00
N ILE A 39 -3.75 -10.26 9.68
CA ILE A 39 -3.90 -9.78 8.31
C ILE A 39 -2.78 -8.79 8.04
N ILE A 40 -1.96 -9.08 7.03
CA ILE A 40 -0.91 -8.18 6.56
C ILE A 40 -1.39 -7.56 5.25
N ILE A 41 -1.44 -6.23 5.22
CA ILE A 41 -1.76 -5.46 4.03
C ILE A 41 -0.51 -4.69 3.65
N GLU A 42 -0.03 -4.90 2.43
CA GLU A 42 1.12 -4.22 1.86
C GLU A 42 0.69 -3.33 0.69
N GLY A 43 1.46 -2.27 0.45
CA GLY A 43 1.21 -1.37 -0.65
C GLY A 43 1.67 0.06 -0.36
N VAL A 44 1.41 0.94 -1.33
CA VAL A 44 1.71 2.37 -1.23
C VAL A 44 0.53 3.14 -0.65
N PHE A 45 0.82 4.22 0.09
CA PHE A 45 -0.17 5.17 0.59
C PHE A 45 -1.19 4.62 1.60
N LEU A 46 -0.86 3.54 2.32
CA LEU A 46 -1.79 2.89 3.25
C LEU A 46 -2.18 3.75 4.47
N GLN A 47 -1.32 4.68 4.89
CA GLN A 47 -1.57 5.54 6.07
C GLN A 47 -2.38 6.81 5.76
N ARG A 48 -3.12 6.85 4.65
CA ARG A 48 -4.06 7.96 4.39
C ARG A 48 -5.05 8.08 5.55
N ARG A 49 -5.39 9.31 5.93
CA ARG A 49 -6.28 9.60 7.07
C ARG A 49 -7.60 8.80 7.05
N GLU A 50 -8.14 8.51 5.87
CA GLU A 50 -9.39 7.76 5.72
C GLU A 50 -9.25 6.27 6.09
N TRP A 51 -8.03 5.73 6.05
CA TRP A 51 -7.74 4.29 6.21
C TRP A 51 -6.88 3.99 7.45
N ARG A 52 -6.12 4.98 7.96
CA ARG A 52 -5.17 4.81 9.07
C ARG A 52 -5.80 4.16 10.31
N SER A 53 -7.06 4.43 10.60
CA SER A 53 -7.78 3.90 11.76
C SER A 53 -8.09 2.40 11.67
N PHE A 54 -7.95 1.78 10.51
CA PHE A 54 -8.19 0.34 10.35
C PHE A 54 -6.96 -0.52 10.65
N PHE A 55 -5.79 0.09 10.81
CA PHE A 55 -4.54 -0.60 11.12
C PHE A 55 -4.24 -0.54 12.61
N ASP A 56 -4.17 -1.71 13.25
CA ASP A 56 -3.76 -1.82 14.64
C ASP A 56 -2.25 -1.59 14.81
N PHE A 57 -1.47 -1.93 13.77
CA PHE A 57 -0.02 -1.71 13.72
C PHE A 57 0.42 -1.37 12.29
N VAL A 58 1.34 -0.41 12.14
CA VAL A 58 1.91 -0.02 10.85
C VAL A 58 3.43 -0.05 10.88
N VAL A 59 4.01 -0.77 9.92
CA VAL A 59 5.45 -0.73 9.59
C VAL A 59 5.64 0.15 8.36
N TYR A 60 6.46 1.19 8.48
CA TYR A 60 6.85 2.03 7.36
C TYR A 60 8.26 1.67 6.89
N LEU A 61 8.40 1.33 5.61
CA LEU A 61 9.70 1.05 4.99
C LEU A 61 10.31 2.35 4.44
N ASP A 62 11.27 2.90 5.18
CA ASP A 62 12.02 4.10 4.83
C ASP A 62 13.20 3.72 3.92
N CYS A 63 12.96 3.80 2.61
CA CYS A 63 13.95 3.49 1.58
C CYS A 63 14.14 4.69 0.63
N PRO A 64 15.38 5.20 0.48
CA PRO A 64 15.66 6.30 -0.44
C PRO A 64 15.18 6.00 -1.86
N ARG A 65 14.61 7.01 -2.53
CA ARG A 65 14.09 6.90 -3.91
C ARG A 65 15.11 6.30 -4.88
N ASN A 66 16.35 6.76 -4.82
CA ASN A 66 17.41 6.27 -5.69
C ASN A 66 17.69 4.78 -5.46
N THR A 67 17.70 4.32 -4.21
CA THR A 67 17.86 2.90 -3.88
C THR A 67 16.73 2.04 -4.45
N ARG A 68 15.48 2.51 -4.36
CA ARG A 68 14.32 1.82 -4.96
C ARG A 68 14.39 1.82 -6.49
N PHE A 69 14.75 2.96 -7.08
CA PHE A 69 14.84 3.11 -8.53
C PHE A 69 15.89 2.20 -9.17
N LEU A 70 16.99 1.92 -8.47
CA LEU A 70 18.00 0.95 -8.92
C LEU A 70 17.49 -0.49 -9.01
N ARG A 71 16.35 -0.82 -8.39
CA ARG A 71 15.70 -2.14 -8.48
C ARG A 71 14.78 -2.26 -9.69
N GLU A 72 14.47 -1.14 -10.35
CA GLU A 72 13.65 -1.13 -11.57
C GLU A 72 14.41 -1.76 -12.76
N SER A 73 13.67 -2.12 -13.81
CA SER A 73 14.28 -2.66 -15.03
C SER A 73 15.21 -1.64 -15.72
N ASN A 74 16.19 -2.13 -16.49
CA ASN A 74 17.12 -1.26 -17.22
C ASN A 74 16.42 -0.27 -18.16
N SER A 75 15.34 -0.69 -18.83
CA SER A 75 14.56 0.19 -19.71
C SER A 75 13.83 1.28 -18.93
N THR A 76 13.30 0.96 -17.74
CA THR A 76 12.72 1.94 -16.83
C THR A 76 13.76 2.93 -16.30
N GLN A 77 14.96 2.46 -15.98
CA GLN A 77 16.05 3.32 -15.51
C GLN A 77 16.55 4.30 -16.58
N GLN A 78 16.49 3.90 -17.86
CA GLN A 78 16.87 4.76 -18.99
C GLN A 78 15.82 5.82 -19.35
N ASN A 79 14.57 5.66 -18.89
CA ASN A 79 13.47 6.60 -19.15
C ASN A 79 12.73 6.97 -17.85
N ASP A 80 13.39 7.79 -17.03
CA ASP A 80 12.95 8.14 -15.67
C ASP A 80 11.88 9.25 -15.62
N GLU A 81 11.53 9.85 -16.76
CA GLU A 81 10.65 11.01 -16.83
C GLU A 81 9.27 10.74 -16.20
N LYS A 82 8.71 9.54 -16.45
CA LYS A 82 7.46 9.08 -15.84
C LYS A 82 7.58 8.98 -14.32
N PHE A 83 8.70 8.47 -13.82
CA PHE A 83 9.00 8.37 -12.38
C PHE A 83 9.03 9.75 -11.73
N ARG A 84 9.74 10.69 -12.34
CA ARG A 84 9.86 12.05 -11.80
C ARG A 84 8.52 12.77 -11.78
N LYS A 85 7.82 12.78 -12.91
CA LYS A 85 6.62 13.61 -13.11
C LYS A 85 5.40 13.09 -12.38
N ILE A 86 5.26 11.76 -12.26
CA ILE A 86 4.04 11.12 -11.75
C ILE A 86 4.31 10.52 -10.37
N TYR A 87 5.23 9.57 -10.27
CA TYR A 87 5.41 8.78 -9.06
C TYR A 87 6.02 9.58 -7.91
N TRP A 88 7.12 10.31 -8.16
CA TRP A 88 7.73 11.13 -7.11
C TRP A 88 6.84 12.28 -6.67
N LYS A 89 6.12 12.92 -7.61
CA LYS A 89 5.17 13.97 -7.26
C LYS A 89 4.03 13.45 -6.38
N ALA A 90 3.48 12.27 -6.68
CA ALA A 90 2.46 11.64 -5.84
C ALA A 90 3.02 11.23 -4.47
N GLU A 91 4.27 10.74 -4.43
CA GLU A 91 4.96 10.41 -3.19
C GLU A 91 5.24 11.65 -2.34
N ASP A 92 5.71 12.76 -2.93
CA ASP A 92 5.92 14.03 -2.24
C ASP A 92 4.62 14.52 -1.59
N TYR A 93 3.53 14.52 -2.36
CA TYR A 93 2.21 14.89 -1.84
C TYR A 93 1.81 14.02 -0.63
N TYR A 94 2.02 12.70 -0.72
CA TYR A 94 1.71 11.80 0.38
C TYR A 94 2.58 12.05 1.63
N LEU A 95 3.90 12.22 1.44
CA LEU A 95 4.82 12.49 2.53
C LEU A 95 4.49 13.80 3.24
N GLU A 96 4.12 14.83 2.48
CA GLU A 96 3.77 16.15 3.02
C GLU A 96 2.42 16.16 3.76
N ASN A 97 1.41 15.48 3.22
CA ASN A 97 0.04 15.55 3.76
C ASN A 97 -0.23 14.52 4.86
N GLU A 98 0.47 13.37 4.84
CA GLU A 98 0.20 12.26 5.75
C GLU A 98 1.39 11.94 6.67
N ASP A 99 2.60 12.46 6.46
CA ASP A 99 3.79 12.19 7.31
C ASP A 99 3.88 10.72 7.80
N PRO A 100 3.90 9.75 6.87
CA PRO A 100 3.70 8.34 7.18
C PRO A 100 4.76 7.78 8.13
N LYS A 101 5.99 8.29 8.02
CA LYS A 101 7.11 7.93 8.88
C LYS A 101 6.85 8.27 10.35
N LYS A 102 6.23 9.42 10.63
CA LYS A 102 5.86 9.83 11.99
C LYS A 102 4.64 9.07 12.51
N GLN A 103 3.70 8.74 11.63
CA GLN A 103 2.47 8.02 11.99
C GLN A 103 2.65 6.51 12.18
N ALA A 104 3.78 5.94 11.76
CA ALA A 104 4.05 4.51 11.83
C ALA A 104 4.41 4.07 13.24
N ASN A 105 4.04 2.84 13.59
CA ASN A 105 4.42 2.23 14.85
C ASN A 105 5.89 1.78 14.84
N PHE A 106 6.40 1.41 13.66
CA PHE A 106 7.78 1.04 13.45
C PHE A 106 8.29 1.52 12.09
N VAL A 107 9.52 2.03 12.05
CA VAL A 107 10.18 2.47 10.82
C VAL A 107 11.36 1.56 10.54
N LEU A 108 11.28 0.80 9.45
CA LEU A 108 12.35 -0.07 8.97
C LEU A 108 13.15 0.68 7.90
N LYS A 109 14.48 0.72 8.04
CA LYS A 109 15.37 1.32 7.03
C LYS A 109 15.90 0.24 6.10
N SER A 110 15.96 0.52 4.79
CA SER A 110 16.55 -0.39 3.79
C SER A 110 17.33 0.35 2.71
#